data_AF-A0A674IY69-F1
#
_entry.id   AF-A0A674IY69-F1
#
_cell.length_a   1.000
_cell.length_b   1.000
_cell.length_c   1.000
_cell.angle_alpha   90.00
_cell.angle_beta   90.00
_cell.angle_gamma   90.00
#
_symmetry.space_group_name_H-M   'P 1'
#
loop_
_entity.id
_entity.type
_entity.pdbx_description
1 polymer ?
#
loop_
_entity_poly.entity_id
_entity_poly.type
_entity_poly.pdbx_seq_one_letter_code
_entity_poly.pdbx_strand_id
1 'polypeptide(L)'
;MHRLIRKGGPLSWDGRCTRKAAPIRGGSLLEKRKVFVDRQSLLDELLEVEHFRTIYHMFIAVLCVFIVSTVVVDFIDQGSLVLDFDLFIFAFGGLPTVLATWLVMFLYTLLVPYKALQLWAGSYHTVRFPRLFTAILWGALLACHAAVLGFYPIYMVIQHQLPPASRFIVVLEQVSIRFLMKSHSFLRETFPSHTFVFLLPGEVKPPALSTYLYFLFCPTLIYRESYPRTPYVRWEYVAQNFAKFLGCLFYSYFILERLCIPVFTNMSKQPFSIKTLVLSIFNATLPGTFLLLLSFFAFLHCWLNAFAEMLRFADRTFYKDWWNSTSFATYYRTWNVVVHDWLYYYLYQDLFWLFRGRSRVAAMLSVFITSAIVHEYVITLCFGFFYPVMFTLFAIIGGELTFNFLLNDKRKSPIWNIIMWTCLFIGQGIQVCLYCQEWYAQIHCPLEQKTFWGLVTPRSWSCRS
;
A
#
# COMPACT_ATOMS: atom_id res chain seq x y z
N MET A 1 -61.31 -2.25 -38.73
CA MET A 1 -62.49 -3.05 -39.07
C MET A 1 -62.10 -4.52 -38.91
N HIS A 2 -62.84 -5.24 -38.07
CA HIS A 2 -62.78 -6.67 -37.75
C HIS A 2 -61.67 -7.28 -36.86
N ARG A 3 -62.16 -8.23 -36.05
CA ARG A 3 -61.78 -8.73 -34.74
C ARG A 3 -61.82 -10.27 -34.81
N LEU A 4 -61.16 -10.93 -33.84
CA LEU A 4 -61.40 -12.30 -33.32
C LEU A 4 -60.79 -13.44 -34.17
N ILE A 5 -60.18 -14.49 -33.59
CA ILE A 5 -60.75 -15.42 -32.60
C ILE A 5 -59.66 -16.02 -31.66
N ARG A 6 -60.00 -16.09 -30.35
CA ARG A 6 -59.38 -16.93 -29.31
C ARG A 6 -59.79 -18.41 -29.47
N LYS A 7 -58.88 -19.34 -29.19
CA LYS A 7 -59.17 -20.58 -28.43
C LYS A 7 -57.97 -20.92 -27.55
N GLY A 8 -58.22 -21.31 -26.30
CA GLY A 8 -57.20 -21.60 -25.30
C GLY A 8 -57.37 -22.96 -24.63
N GLY A 9 -56.29 -23.33 -23.91
CA GLY A 9 -56.25 -24.25 -22.77
C GLY A 9 -55.81 -25.70 -23.07
N PRO A 10 -55.22 -26.44 -22.09
CA PRO A 10 -54.57 -26.02 -20.84
C PRO A 10 -53.17 -26.67 -20.63
N LEU A 11 -52.27 -25.99 -19.91
CA LEU A 11 -51.09 -26.62 -19.30
C LEU A 11 -51.11 -26.35 -17.80
N SER A 12 -51.15 -27.47 -17.07
CA SER A 12 -51.34 -27.61 -15.64
C SER A 12 -50.27 -26.90 -14.82
N TRP A 13 -50.73 -25.99 -13.95
CA TRP A 13 -49.95 -25.44 -12.85
C TRP A 13 -50.13 -26.35 -11.65
N ASP A 14 -49.10 -27.13 -11.31
CA ASP A 14 -49.07 -27.88 -10.06
C ASP A 14 -48.38 -27.03 -8.99
N GLY A 15 -49.17 -26.62 -8.00
CA GLY A 15 -48.75 -25.77 -6.91
C GLY A 15 -48.00 -26.57 -5.85
N ARG A 16 -46.77 -26.14 -5.52
CA ARG A 16 -46.24 -26.28 -4.17
C ARG A 16 -45.68 -24.96 -3.69
N CYS A 17 -46.43 -24.39 -2.76
CA CYS A 17 -46.18 -23.14 -2.07
C CYS A 17 -45.36 -23.44 -0.81
N THR A 18 -44.11 -22.99 -0.72
CA THR A 18 -43.41 -22.82 0.56
C THR A 18 -42.57 -21.54 0.57
N ARG A 19 -43.20 -20.50 1.14
CA ARG A 19 -42.64 -19.34 1.87
C ARG A 19 -41.49 -18.57 1.21
N LYS A 20 -41.87 -17.50 0.48
CA LYS A 20 -41.03 -16.31 0.31
C LYS A 20 -40.74 -15.70 1.68
N ALA A 21 -39.49 -15.74 2.13
CA ALA A 21 -39.02 -14.91 3.23
C ALA A 21 -39.10 -13.44 2.82
N ALA A 22 -39.73 -12.61 3.65
CA ALA A 22 -39.84 -11.17 3.46
C ALA A 22 -38.45 -10.51 3.49
N PRO A 23 -38.23 -9.42 2.73
CA PRO A 23 -36.95 -8.72 2.75
C PRO A 23 -36.79 -7.99 4.10
N ILE A 24 -35.73 -8.33 4.82
CA ILE A 24 -35.34 -7.67 6.06
C ILE A 24 -34.99 -6.20 5.72
N ARG A 25 -35.86 -5.28 6.11
CA ARG A 25 -35.61 -3.82 6.06
C ARG A 25 -34.48 -3.50 7.05
N GLY A 26 -33.25 -3.48 6.54
CA GLY A 26 -32.04 -3.10 7.28
C GLY A 26 -30.71 -3.29 6.53
N GLY A 27 -30.71 -3.95 5.36
CA GLY A 27 -29.49 -4.47 4.72
C GLY A 27 -28.79 -3.61 3.66
N SER A 28 -28.99 -2.30 3.54
CA SER A 28 -28.48 -1.59 2.35
C SER A 28 -26.96 -1.29 2.35
N LEU A 29 -26.29 -1.38 3.49
CA LEU A 29 -24.85 -1.09 3.61
C LEU A 29 -23.98 -2.32 3.93
N LEU A 30 -24.59 -3.46 4.27
CA LEU A 30 -23.91 -4.59 4.91
C LEU A 30 -23.55 -5.76 3.96
N GLU A 31 -23.77 -5.62 2.65
CA GLU A 31 -23.73 -6.78 1.74
C GLU A 31 -22.98 -6.60 0.42
N LYS A 32 -22.31 -5.46 0.19
CA LYS A 32 -21.45 -5.30 -0.99
C LYS A 32 -20.04 -5.80 -0.72
N ARG A 33 -19.88 -7.10 -0.51
CA ARG A 33 -18.58 -7.78 -0.53
C ARG A 33 -17.87 -7.49 -1.87
N LYS A 34 -16.55 -7.26 -1.85
CA LYS A 34 -15.79 -7.12 -3.10
C LYS A 34 -15.91 -8.39 -3.94
N VAL A 35 -16.44 -8.23 -5.14
CA VAL A 35 -16.52 -9.29 -6.16
C VAL A 35 -15.34 -9.10 -7.10
N PHE A 36 -14.50 -10.13 -7.18
CA PHE A 36 -13.36 -10.16 -8.10
C PHE A 36 -13.87 -10.53 -9.49
N VAL A 37 -13.44 -9.77 -10.50
CA VAL A 37 -13.84 -9.95 -11.90
C VAL A 37 -12.57 -9.97 -12.74
N ASP A 38 -12.55 -10.81 -13.79
CA ASP A 38 -11.45 -10.83 -14.76
C ASP A 38 -11.40 -9.48 -15.51
N ARG A 39 -10.32 -8.73 -15.29
CA ARG A 39 -10.12 -7.37 -15.81
C ARG A 39 -8.63 -7.09 -15.96
N GLN A 40 -8.26 -6.43 -17.05
CA GLN A 40 -6.89 -5.97 -17.26
C GLN A 40 -6.59 -4.71 -16.43
N SER A 41 -5.30 -4.41 -16.27
CA SER A 41 -4.88 -3.16 -15.64
C SER A 41 -5.17 -1.99 -16.56
N LEU A 42 -5.73 -0.92 -16.01
CA LEU A 42 -6.11 0.27 -16.77
C LEU A 42 -4.96 0.85 -17.60
N LEU A 43 -3.73 0.83 -17.06
CA LEU A 43 -2.58 1.39 -17.79
C LEU A 43 -2.14 0.50 -18.95
N ASP A 44 -2.35 -0.82 -18.89
CA ASP A 44 -2.07 -1.68 -20.05
C ASP A 44 -3.01 -1.31 -21.20
N GLU A 45 -4.31 -1.17 -20.93
CA GLU A 45 -5.30 -0.73 -21.92
C GLU A 45 -4.99 0.68 -22.46
N LEU A 46 -4.56 1.61 -21.60
CA LEU A 46 -4.21 2.96 -22.02
C LEU A 46 -2.91 3.02 -22.83
N LEU A 47 -1.93 2.17 -22.53
CA LEU A 47 -0.66 2.13 -23.28
C LEU A 47 -0.82 1.58 -24.71
N GLU A 48 -1.94 0.94 -25.03
CA GLU A 48 -2.31 0.61 -26.40
C GLU A 48 -2.66 1.86 -27.23
N VAL A 49 -3.12 2.94 -26.58
CA VAL A 49 -3.40 4.22 -27.23
C VAL A 49 -2.10 4.94 -27.55
N GLU A 50 -1.95 5.37 -28.81
CA GLU A 50 -0.70 5.94 -29.34
C GLU A 50 -0.18 7.15 -28.55
N HIS A 51 -1.08 7.98 -28.02
CA HIS A 51 -0.72 9.15 -27.23
C HIS A 51 -0.04 8.78 -25.90
N PHE A 52 -0.57 7.80 -25.17
CA PHE A 52 0.04 7.34 -23.91
C PHE A 52 1.32 6.56 -24.15
N ARG A 53 1.38 5.79 -25.25
CA ARG A 53 2.62 5.14 -25.69
C ARG A 53 3.73 6.16 -25.96
N THR A 54 3.40 7.30 -26.56
CA THR A 54 4.37 8.40 -26.75
C THR A 54 4.90 8.94 -25.41
N ILE A 55 4.03 9.16 -24.42
CA ILE A 55 4.44 9.61 -23.08
C ILE A 55 5.41 8.59 -22.46
N TYR A 56 5.10 7.30 -22.57
CA TYR A 56 6.00 6.24 -22.10
C TYR A 56 7.37 6.28 -22.79
N HIS A 57 7.42 6.47 -24.11
CA HIS A 57 8.68 6.64 -24.84
C HIS A 57 9.44 7.91 -24.43
N MET A 58 8.75 9.01 -24.10
CA MET A 58 9.39 10.21 -23.57
C MET A 58 10.10 9.94 -22.24
N PHE A 59 9.46 9.21 -21.31
CA PHE A 59 10.11 8.82 -20.05
C PHE A 59 11.35 7.95 -20.29
N ILE A 60 11.30 7.02 -21.26
CA ILE A 60 12.47 6.22 -21.64
C ILE A 60 13.57 7.11 -22.24
N ALA A 61 13.22 8.07 -23.10
CA ALA A 61 14.17 8.99 -23.69
C ALA A 61 14.86 9.86 -22.62
N VAL A 62 14.09 10.36 -21.64
CA VAL A 62 14.65 11.10 -20.50
C VAL A 62 15.59 10.21 -19.68
N LEU A 63 15.25 8.94 -19.45
CA LEU A 63 16.17 7.98 -18.81
C LEU A 63 17.47 7.82 -19.61
N CYS A 64 17.38 7.69 -20.94
CA CYS A 64 18.58 7.59 -21.78
C CYS A 64 19.45 8.84 -21.66
N VAL A 65 18.85 10.03 -21.61
CA VAL A 65 19.57 11.29 -21.39
C VAL A 65 20.23 11.31 -20.01
N PHE A 66 19.56 10.83 -18.95
CA PHE A 66 20.19 10.71 -17.62
C PHE A 66 21.39 9.78 -17.64
N ILE A 67 21.29 8.61 -18.29
CA ILE A 67 22.40 7.66 -18.39
C ILE A 67 23.58 8.30 -19.13
N VAL A 68 23.33 8.92 -20.29
CA VAL A 68 24.37 9.60 -21.07
C VAL A 68 24.99 10.75 -20.28
N SER A 69 24.17 11.58 -19.63
CA SER A 69 24.63 12.68 -18.79
C SER A 69 25.53 12.16 -17.66
N THR A 70 25.13 11.07 -17.00
CA THR A 70 25.92 10.45 -15.93
C THR A 70 27.28 9.98 -16.45
N VAL A 71 27.26 9.20 -17.53
CA VAL A 71 28.49 8.68 -18.17
C VAL A 71 29.43 9.80 -18.60
N VAL A 72 28.89 10.87 -19.18
CA VAL A 72 29.69 12.02 -19.63
C VAL A 72 30.31 12.77 -18.47
N VAL A 73 29.55 13.05 -17.40
CA VAL A 73 30.08 13.75 -16.23
C VAL A 73 31.15 12.91 -15.54
N ASP A 74 30.92 11.61 -15.36
CA ASP A 74 31.91 10.73 -14.71
C ASP A 74 33.19 10.62 -15.56
N PHE A 75 33.05 10.56 -16.88
CA PHE A 75 34.19 10.58 -17.80
C PHE A 75 34.98 11.90 -17.75
N ILE A 76 34.30 13.04 -17.60
CA ILE A 76 34.95 14.36 -17.47
C ILE A 76 35.68 14.47 -16.12
N ASP A 77 35.03 14.04 -15.03
CA ASP A 77 35.56 14.23 -13.67
C ASP A 77 36.71 13.25 -13.35
N GLN A 78 36.59 11.98 -13.73
CA GLN A 78 37.55 10.94 -13.37
C GLN A 78 38.51 10.54 -14.51
N GLY A 79 38.24 10.97 -15.75
CA GLY A 79 39.04 10.61 -16.94
C GLY A 79 38.92 9.14 -17.36
N SER A 80 38.06 8.35 -16.71
CA SER A 80 37.78 6.95 -17.05
C SER A 80 36.32 6.59 -16.76
N LEU A 81 35.78 5.59 -17.47
CA LEU A 81 34.40 5.13 -17.30
C LEU A 81 34.29 4.22 -16.08
N VAL A 82 34.29 4.80 -14.87
CA VAL A 82 33.94 4.07 -13.65
C VAL A 82 32.50 4.39 -13.31
N LEU A 83 31.59 3.46 -13.61
CA LEU A 83 30.21 3.54 -13.12
C LEU A 83 30.22 3.13 -11.65
N ASP A 84 30.33 4.11 -10.75
CA ASP A 84 30.29 3.87 -9.30
C ASP A 84 28.85 3.58 -8.85
N PHE A 85 28.49 2.29 -8.77
CA PHE A 85 27.21 1.84 -8.20
C PHE A 85 27.26 1.75 -6.67
N ASP A 86 28.19 2.45 -6.02
CA ASP A 86 28.45 2.36 -4.58
C ASP A 86 27.23 2.72 -3.75
N LEU A 87 26.48 3.75 -4.15
CA LEU A 87 25.24 4.13 -3.46
C LEU A 87 24.17 3.04 -3.59
N PHE A 88 24.09 2.34 -4.72
CA PHE A 88 23.15 1.23 -4.92
C PHE A 88 23.55 0.01 -4.06
N ILE A 89 24.83 -0.36 -4.08
CA ILE A 89 25.36 -1.48 -3.27
C ILE A 89 25.22 -1.17 -1.78
N PHE A 90 25.51 0.05 -1.36
CA PHE A 90 25.29 0.53 0.00
C PHE A 90 23.82 0.43 0.38
N ALA A 91 22.90 0.94 -0.46
CA ALA A 91 21.48 0.96 -0.15
C ALA A 91 20.86 -0.44 0.02
N PHE A 92 21.31 -1.41 -0.78
CA PHE A 92 20.87 -2.81 -0.72
C PHE A 92 21.76 -3.72 0.14
N GLY A 93 22.65 -3.17 0.97
CA GLY A 93 23.50 -3.98 1.84
C GLY A 93 22.72 -4.85 2.83
N GLY A 94 23.31 -5.96 3.29
CA GLY A 94 22.71 -6.83 4.32
C GLY A 94 21.57 -7.75 3.84
N LEU A 95 21.47 -8.04 2.54
CA LEU A 95 20.45 -8.93 1.96
C LEU A 95 20.30 -10.29 2.65
N PRO A 96 21.36 -10.99 3.11
CA PRO A 96 21.19 -12.28 3.79
C PRO A 96 20.35 -12.16 5.07
N THR A 97 20.57 -11.11 5.86
CA THR A 97 19.80 -10.82 7.07
C THR A 97 18.35 -10.47 6.74
N VAL A 98 18.14 -9.68 5.67
CA VAL A 98 16.80 -9.35 5.15
C VAL A 98 16.04 -10.62 4.76
N LEU A 99 16.68 -11.52 4.00
CA LEU A 99 16.06 -12.76 3.56
C LEU A 99 15.75 -13.70 4.73
N ALA A 100 16.67 -13.85 5.68
CA ALA A 100 16.45 -14.67 6.88
C ALA A 100 15.28 -14.12 7.72
N THR A 101 15.27 -12.81 7.95
CA THR A 101 14.18 -12.11 8.65
C THR A 101 12.85 -12.31 7.93
N TRP A 102 12.85 -12.25 6.60
CA TRP A 102 11.69 -12.48 5.76
C TRP A 102 11.16 -13.90 5.84
N LEU A 103 12.04 -14.89 5.80
CA LEU A 103 11.66 -16.28 5.92
C LEU A 103 11.01 -16.58 7.28
N VAL A 104 11.52 -16.01 8.37
CA VAL A 104 10.92 -16.14 9.71
C VAL A 104 9.51 -15.55 9.74
N MET A 105 9.30 -14.34 9.21
CA MET A 105 7.95 -13.77 9.11
C MET A 105 7.01 -14.65 8.29
N PHE A 106 7.49 -15.11 7.13
CA PHE A 106 6.67 -15.81 6.17
C PHE A 106 6.20 -17.13 6.76
N LEU A 107 7.10 -17.87 7.42
CA LEU A 107 6.76 -19.08 8.15
C LEU A 107 5.78 -18.80 9.30
N TYR A 108 5.99 -17.72 10.06
CA TYR A 108 5.06 -17.33 11.13
C TYR A 108 3.65 -17.05 10.58
N THR A 109 3.54 -16.22 9.54
CA THR A 109 2.26 -15.81 8.94
C THR A 109 1.54 -16.97 8.28
N LEU A 110 2.27 -17.92 7.71
CA LEU A 110 1.69 -19.13 7.13
C LEU A 110 1.17 -20.09 8.20
N LEU A 111 1.98 -20.40 9.21
CA LEU A 111 1.72 -21.50 10.14
C LEU A 111 0.84 -21.09 11.33
N VAL A 112 1.13 -19.95 11.97
CA VAL A 112 0.51 -19.59 13.26
C VAL A 112 -0.97 -19.23 13.12
N PRO A 113 -1.39 -18.30 12.22
CA PRO A 113 -2.80 -18.00 12.01
C PRO A 113 -3.60 -19.23 11.55
N TYR A 114 -3.00 -20.06 10.69
CA TYR A 114 -3.65 -21.27 10.19
C TYR A 114 -3.87 -22.31 11.30
N LYS A 115 -2.85 -22.56 12.13
CA LYS A 115 -2.96 -23.48 13.27
C LYS A 115 -3.92 -22.97 14.34
N ALA A 116 -3.92 -21.66 14.62
CA ALA A 116 -4.89 -21.05 15.52
C ALA A 116 -6.33 -21.27 15.03
N LEU A 117 -6.58 -21.12 13.73
CA LEU A 117 -7.88 -21.41 13.15
C LEU A 117 -8.26 -22.90 13.23
N GLN A 118 -7.32 -23.82 12.97
CA GLN A 118 -7.57 -25.26 13.10
C GLN A 118 -7.93 -25.65 14.54
N LEU A 119 -7.20 -25.11 15.53
CA LEU A 119 -7.47 -25.33 16.95
C LEU A 119 -8.83 -24.76 17.36
N TRP A 120 -9.15 -23.57 16.85
CA TRP A 120 -10.45 -22.94 17.05
C TRP A 120 -11.58 -23.81 16.51
N ALA A 121 -11.52 -24.19 15.24
CA ALA A 121 -12.56 -24.95 14.56
C ALA A 121 -12.77 -26.34 15.20
N GLY A 122 -11.69 -27.04 15.57
CA GLY A 122 -11.78 -28.37 16.18
C GLY A 122 -12.26 -28.36 17.63
N SER A 123 -11.98 -27.30 18.39
CA SER A 123 -12.27 -27.24 19.83
C SER A 123 -13.52 -26.42 20.18
N TYR A 124 -14.09 -25.66 19.23
CA TYR A 124 -15.19 -24.74 19.50
C TYR A 124 -16.43 -25.42 20.08
N HIS A 125 -16.78 -26.60 19.56
CA HIS A 125 -17.98 -27.35 19.99
C HIS A 125 -17.72 -28.27 21.19
N THR A 126 -16.46 -28.55 21.52
CA THR A 126 -16.08 -29.47 22.60
C THR A 126 -15.84 -28.75 23.93
N VAL A 127 -15.49 -27.45 23.88
CA VAL A 127 -15.15 -26.67 25.06
C VAL A 127 -16.40 -26.13 25.78
N ARG A 128 -16.42 -26.26 27.11
CA ARG A 128 -17.52 -25.84 28.00
C ARG A 128 -17.86 -24.34 27.93
N PHE A 129 -16.86 -23.49 27.70
CA PHE A 129 -17.00 -22.04 27.56
C PHE A 129 -16.40 -21.55 26.23
N PRO A 130 -17.09 -21.73 25.10
CA PRO A 130 -16.53 -21.44 23.78
C PRO A 130 -16.13 -19.97 23.62
N ARG A 131 -16.90 -19.03 24.19
CA ARG A 131 -16.60 -17.59 24.12
C ARG A 131 -15.29 -17.21 24.81
N LEU A 132 -15.06 -17.74 26.02
CA LEU A 132 -13.83 -17.48 26.76
C LEU A 132 -12.62 -18.09 26.04
N PHE A 133 -12.77 -19.32 25.54
CA PHE A 133 -11.74 -19.96 24.73
C PHE A 133 -11.40 -19.15 23.49
N THR A 134 -12.39 -18.64 22.76
CA THR A 134 -12.14 -17.76 21.61
C THR A 134 -11.40 -16.49 22.02
N ALA A 135 -11.80 -15.82 23.10
CA ALA A 135 -11.16 -14.59 23.55
C ALA A 135 -9.69 -14.81 23.96
N ILE A 136 -9.40 -15.90 24.67
CA ILE A 136 -8.03 -16.27 25.06
C ILE A 136 -7.18 -16.57 23.83
N LEU A 137 -7.70 -17.37 22.89
CA LEU A 137 -6.99 -17.72 21.67
C LEU A 137 -6.68 -16.47 20.82
N TRP A 138 -7.64 -15.55 20.71
CA TRP A 138 -7.45 -14.27 20.02
C TRP A 138 -6.47 -13.35 20.73
N GLY A 139 -6.53 -13.25 22.07
CA GLY A 139 -5.56 -12.48 22.85
C GLY A 139 -4.14 -13.01 22.69
N ALA A 140 -3.97 -14.34 22.74
CA ALA A 140 -2.69 -15.00 22.51
C ALA A 140 -2.20 -14.77 21.07
N LEU A 141 -3.09 -14.88 20.07
CA LEU A 141 -2.76 -14.64 18.68
C LEU A 141 -2.34 -13.19 18.45
N LEU A 142 -3.04 -12.22 19.04
CA LEU A 142 -2.69 -10.80 18.95
C LEU A 142 -1.33 -10.50 19.60
N ALA A 143 -1.06 -11.07 20.78
CA ALA A 143 0.24 -10.95 21.44
C ALA A 143 1.37 -11.54 20.57
N CYS A 144 1.14 -12.71 19.95
CA CYS A 144 2.10 -13.30 19.01
C CYS A 144 2.31 -12.42 17.78
N HIS A 145 1.24 -11.82 17.22
CA HIS A 145 1.35 -10.90 16.09
C HIS A 145 2.17 -9.66 16.47
N ALA A 146 1.92 -9.08 17.65
CA ALA A 146 2.69 -7.94 18.13
C ALA A 146 4.17 -8.27 18.36
N ALA A 147 4.48 -9.45 18.89
CA ALA A 147 5.85 -9.89 19.12
C ALA A 147 6.61 -10.21 17.83
N VAL A 148 6.04 -11.05 16.95
CA VAL A 148 6.75 -11.59 15.77
C VAL A 148 6.64 -10.68 14.54
N LEU A 149 5.50 -10.01 14.33
CA LEU A 149 5.30 -9.10 13.19
C LEU A 149 5.44 -7.62 13.56
N GLY A 150 5.46 -7.29 14.86
CA GLY A 150 5.76 -5.94 15.33
C GLY A 150 7.21 -5.84 15.80
N PHE A 151 7.53 -6.43 16.94
CA PHE A 151 8.79 -6.19 17.65
C PHE A 151 10.02 -6.82 16.98
N TYR A 152 9.98 -8.11 16.63
CA TYR A 152 11.09 -8.81 15.98
C TYR A 152 11.64 -8.10 14.73
N PRO A 153 10.80 -7.64 13.78
CA PRO A 153 11.20 -6.80 12.66
C PRO A 153 12.08 -5.62 12.99
N ILE A 154 11.59 -4.81 13.93
CA ILE A 154 12.18 -3.56 14.36
C ILE A 154 13.50 -3.87 15.04
N TYR A 155 13.51 -4.91 15.88
CA TYR A 155 14.71 -5.39 16.55
C TYR A 155 15.79 -5.77 15.53
N MET A 156 15.47 -6.56 14.50
CA MET A 156 16.44 -6.96 13.47
C MET A 156 16.98 -5.75 12.70
N VAL A 157 16.11 -4.81 12.32
CA VAL A 157 16.50 -3.59 11.61
C VAL A 157 17.45 -2.72 12.43
N ILE A 158 17.17 -2.52 13.72
CA ILE A 158 17.95 -1.65 14.60
C ILE A 158 19.26 -2.30 15.02
N GLN A 159 19.26 -3.60 15.34
CA GLN A 159 20.47 -4.30 15.79
C GLN A 159 21.48 -4.49 14.67
N HIS A 160 21.04 -4.89 13.49
CA HIS A 160 21.93 -5.11 12.35
C HIS A 160 22.25 -3.83 11.57
N GLN A 161 21.74 -2.67 11.99
CA GLN A 161 21.97 -1.36 11.35
C GLN A 161 21.85 -1.43 9.83
N LEU A 162 20.77 -2.04 9.34
CA LEU A 162 20.59 -2.27 7.89
C LEU A 162 20.59 -0.93 7.13
N PRO A 163 21.03 -0.87 5.87
CA PRO A 163 20.91 0.33 5.06
C PRO A 163 19.45 0.66 4.68
N PRO A 164 19.15 1.91 4.28
CA PRO A 164 17.77 2.38 4.10
C PRO A 164 16.90 1.55 3.16
N ALA A 165 17.40 1.15 1.97
CA ALA A 165 16.57 0.39 1.03
C ALA A 165 16.31 -1.04 1.53
N SER A 166 17.30 -1.69 2.16
CA SER A 166 17.11 -2.96 2.86
C SER A 166 16.11 -2.85 4.02
N ARG A 167 16.11 -1.74 4.77
CA ARG A 167 15.07 -1.46 5.78
C ARG A 167 13.71 -1.32 5.11
N PHE A 168 13.60 -0.61 3.98
CA PHE A 168 12.35 -0.50 3.23
C PHE A 168 11.81 -1.86 2.80
N ILE A 169 12.65 -2.79 2.31
CA ILE A 169 12.19 -4.14 1.96
C ILE A 169 11.60 -4.84 3.18
N VAL A 170 12.36 -4.89 4.28
CA VAL A 170 11.94 -5.55 5.52
C VAL A 170 10.69 -4.91 6.09
N VAL A 171 10.62 -3.57 6.11
CA VAL A 171 9.52 -2.81 6.68
C VAL A 171 8.28 -2.89 5.80
N LEU A 172 8.37 -2.78 4.47
CA LEU A 172 7.23 -2.95 3.56
C LEU A 172 6.68 -4.39 3.56
N GLU A 173 7.52 -5.38 3.89
CA GLU A 173 7.10 -6.78 4.06
C GLU A 173 6.55 -7.08 5.48
N GLN A 174 7.26 -6.66 6.55
CA GLN A 174 6.93 -6.88 7.98
C GLN A 174 5.87 -5.92 8.49
N VAL A 175 6.25 -4.65 8.50
CA VAL A 175 5.77 -3.62 9.40
C VAL A 175 4.66 -2.82 8.73
N SER A 176 4.83 -2.56 7.45
CA SER A 176 3.82 -1.99 6.61
C SER A 176 3.03 -3.13 6.00
N ILE A 177 1.92 -3.44 6.65
CA ILE A 177 0.69 -3.72 5.92
C ILE A 177 0.62 -5.15 5.34
N ARG A 178 1.54 -5.67 4.53
CA ARG A 178 1.24 -6.88 3.73
C ARG A 178 0.92 -8.11 4.57
N PHE A 179 1.86 -8.60 5.38
CA PHE A 179 1.63 -9.82 6.16
C PHE A 179 0.60 -9.63 7.28
N LEU A 180 0.62 -8.49 7.96
CA LEU A 180 -0.34 -8.17 9.02
C LEU A 180 -1.77 -7.97 8.48
N MET A 181 -1.94 -7.23 7.38
CA MET A 181 -3.24 -7.03 6.74
C MET A 181 -3.77 -8.31 6.12
N LYS A 182 -2.90 -9.15 5.55
CA LYS A 182 -3.29 -10.47 5.04
C LYS A 182 -3.67 -11.43 6.16
N SER A 183 -2.91 -11.49 7.25
CA SER A 183 -3.28 -12.34 8.39
C SER A 183 -4.60 -11.86 9.02
N HIS A 184 -4.76 -10.55 9.19
CA HIS A 184 -6.02 -9.95 9.65
C HIS A 184 -7.19 -10.26 8.71
N SER A 185 -7.03 -10.05 7.41
CA SER A 185 -8.07 -10.33 6.41
C SER A 185 -8.45 -11.81 6.39
N PHE A 186 -7.47 -12.71 6.43
CA PHE A 186 -7.71 -14.14 6.48
C PHE A 186 -8.51 -14.54 7.71
N LEU A 187 -8.07 -14.09 8.90
CA LEU A 187 -8.77 -14.40 10.14
C LEU A 187 -10.18 -13.80 10.15
N ARG A 188 -10.36 -12.58 9.64
CA ARG A 188 -11.65 -11.89 9.64
C ARG A 188 -12.66 -12.50 8.67
N GLU A 189 -12.24 -12.90 7.48
CA GLU A 189 -13.14 -13.50 6.47
C GLU A 189 -13.45 -14.96 6.80
N THR A 190 -12.52 -15.67 7.42
CA THR A 190 -12.70 -17.10 7.75
C THR A 190 -13.46 -17.31 9.06
N PHE A 191 -13.43 -16.33 9.98
CA PHE A 191 -14.24 -16.40 11.18
C PHE A 191 -15.70 -16.08 10.83
N PRO A 192 -16.63 -17.04 10.93
CA PRO A 192 -18.03 -16.77 10.66
C PRO A 192 -18.53 -15.70 11.62
N SER A 193 -19.31 -14.74 11.11
CA SER A 193 -20.10 -13.86 11.97
C SER A 193 -20.91 -14.76 12.91
N HIS A 194 -20.98 -14.43 14.22
CA HIS A 194 -21.65 -15.29 15.22
C HIS A 194 -23.06 -15.75 14.81
N THR A 195 -23.75 -14.96 13.99
CA THR A 195 -25.04 -15.28 13.37
C THR A 195 -25.00 -16.49 12.43
N PHE A 196 -23.90 -16.69 11.70
CA PHE A 196 -23.73 -17.76 10.72
C PHE A 196 -23.40 -19.12 11.37
N VAL A 197 -22.66 -19.11 12.50
CA VAL A 197 -22.36 -20.32 13.30
C VAL A 197 -23.62 -20.95 13.88
N PHE A 198 -24.61 -20.13 14.26
CA PHE A 198 -25.90 -20.61 14.77
C PHE A 198 -26.82 -21.16 13.68
N LEU A 199 -26.60 -20.81 12.40
CA LEU A 199 -27.51 -21.14 11.30
C LEU A 199 -27.10 -22.40 10.51
N LEU A 200 -25.85 -22.86 10.63
CA LEU A 200 -25.36 -24.09 9.99
C LEU A 200 -24.81 -25.04 11.07
N PRO A 201 -25.59 -26.07 11.49
CA PRO A 201 -25.14 -27.08 12.44
C PRO A 201 -24.22 -28.12 11.76
N GLY A 202 -23.13 -27.66 11.15
CA GLY A 202 -22.13 -28.50 10.48
C GLY A 202 -20.72 -28.09 10.89
N GLU A 203 -19.77 -29.04 10.81
CA GLU A 203 -18.35 -28.79 11.07
C GLU A 203 -17.86 -27.60 10.25
N VAL A 204 -17.37 -26.56 10.94
CA VAL A 204 -16.67 -25.45 10.30
C VAL A 204 -15.36 -25.99 9.73
N LYS A 205 -15.37 -26.41 8.45
CA LYS A 205 -14.17 -26.90 7.80
C LYS A 205 -13.22 -25.72 7.55
N PRO A 206 -12.00 -25.74 8.12
CA PRO A 206 -11.02 -24.71 7.82
C PRO A 206 -10.64 -24.76 6.33
N PRO A 207 -10.29 -23.62 5.72
CA PRO A 207 -9.87 -23.59 4.33
C PRO A 207 -8.61 -24.44 4.13
N ALA A 208 -8.41 -24.93 2.91
CA ALA A 208 -7.20 -25.67 2.56
C ALA A 208 -5.95 -24.77 2.69
N LEU A 209 -4.86 -25.31 3.22
CA LEU A 209 -3.59 -24.59 3.35
C LEU A 209 -3.08 -24.06 2.00
N SER A 210 -3.34 -24.79 0.91
CA SER A 210 -3.00 -24.37 -0.45
C SER A 210 -3.67 -23.06 -0.88
N THR A 211 -4.93 -22.85 -0.49
CA THR A 211 -5.68 -21.63 -0.78
C THR A 211 -5.12 -20.45 0.01
N TYR A 212 -4.76 -20.68 1.28
CA TYR A 212 -4.14 -19.66 2.10
C TYR A 212 -2.73 -19.29 1.62
N LEU A 213 -1.91 -20.28 1.26
CA LEU A 213 -0.58 -20.08 0.68
C LEU A 213 -0.68 -19.29 -0.63
N TYR A 214 -1.63 -19.63 -1.49
CA TYR A 214 -1.91 -18.88 -2.73
C TYR A 214 -2.26 -17.41 -2.43
N PHE A 215 -3.13 -17.15 -1.45
CA PHE A 215 -3.50 -15.80 -1.03
C PHE A 215 -2.31 -14.99 -0.50
N LEU A 216 -1.37 -15.60 0.24
CA LEU A 216 -0.19 -14.91 0.76
C LEU A 216 0.69 -14.31 -0.36
N PHE A 217 0.72 -14.92 -1.53
CA PHE A 217 1.43 -14.37 -2.70
C PHE A 217 0.57 -13.50 -3.61
N CYS A 218 -0.77 -13.65 -3.59
CA CYS A 218 -1.66 -12.87 -4.46
C CYS A 218 -1.52 -11.35 -4.25
N PRO A 219 -1.58 -10.53 -5.32
CA PRO A 219 -1.50 -9.06 -5.24
C PRO A 219 -2.83 -8.42 -4.76
N THR A 220 -3.47 -9.02 -3.75
CA THR A 220 -4.68 -8.50 -3.08
C THR A 220 -4.54 -8.68 -1.57
N LEU A 221 -5.19 -7.81 -0.80
CA LEU A 221 -5.23 -7.87 0.66
C LEU A 221 -6.55 -8.44 1.19
N ILE A 222 -7.51 -8.79 0.31
CA ILE A 222 -8.80 -9.34 0.70
C ILE A 222 -8.82 -10.85 0.43
N TYR A 223 -9.00 -11.63 1.49
CA TYR A 223 -9.11 -13.08 1.41
C TYR A 223 -10.47 -13.52 0.83
N ARG A 224 -10.43 -14.46 -0.11
CA ARG A 224 -11.58 -15.20 -0.66
C ARG A 224 -11.15 -16.64 -0.90
N GLU A 225 -12.12 -17.56 -0.82
CA GLU A 225 -11.86 -18.98 -1.09
C GLU A 225 -11.55 -19.26 -2.56
N SER A 226 -12.15 -18.48 -3.47
CA SER A 226 -11.91 -18.58 -4.90
C SER A 226 -11.65 -17.20 -5.51
N TYR A 227 -10.72 -17.17 -6.47
CA TYR A 227 -10.36 -15.99 -7.25
C TYR A 227 -10.50 -16.31 -8.73
N PRO A 228 -10.86 -15.33 -9.57
CA PRO A 228 -10.84 -15.51 -11.02
C PRO A 228 -9.39 -15.77 -11.46
N ARG A 229 -9.19 -16.78 -12.30
CA ARG A 229 -7.86 -17.22 -12.76
C ARG A 229 -7.71 -17.13 -14.25
N THR A 230 -6.52 -16.74 -14.71
CA THR A 230 -6.18 -16.76 -16.14
C THR A 230 -5.88 -18.20 -16.60
N PRO A 231 -6.16 -18.54 -17.87
CA PRO A 231 -6.00 -19.91 -18.38
C PRO A 231 -4.52 -20.33 -18.47
N TYR A 232 -3.62 -19.42 -18.85
CA TYR A 232 -2.19 -19.67 -18.98
C TYR A 232 -1.38 -18.49 -18.45
N VAL A 233 -0.07 -18.70 -18.26
CA VAL A 233 0.90 -17.69 -17.82
C VAL A 233 1.71 -17.21 -19.03
N ARG A 234 1.70 -15.91 -19.29
CA ARG A 234 2.52 -15.28 -20.34
C ARG A 234 3.88 -14.88 -19.77
N TRP A 235 4.86 -15.77 -19.85
CA TRP A 235 6.21 -15.54 -19.32
C TRP A 235 6.92 -14.34 -19.95
N GLU A 236 6.66 -14.05 -21.22
CA GLU A 236 7.20 -12.85 -21.87
C GLU A 236 6.69 -11.57 -21.20
N TYR A 237 5.39 -11.47 -20.93
CA TYR A 237 4.79 -10.34 -20.22
C TYR A 237 5.34 -10.22 -18.79
N VAL A 238 5.58 -11.35 -18.11
CA VAL A 238 6.23 -11.36 -16.78
C VAL A 238 7.65 -10.80 -16.87
N ALA A 239 8.47 -11.30 -17.81
CA ALA A 239 9.85 -10.85 -18.00
C ALA A 239 9.93 -9.37 -18.37
N GLN A 240 9.07 -8.90 -19.27
CA GLN A 240 8.99 -7.48 -19.65
C GLN A 240 8.63 -6.60 -18.45
N ASN A 241 7.68 -7.00 -17.60
CA ASN A 241 7.32 -6.22 -16.41
C ASN A 241 8.42 -6.20 -15.35
N PHE A 242 9.14 -7.31 -15.15
CA PHE A 242 10.32 -7.30 -14.27
C PHE A 242 11.45 -6.43 -14.82
N ALA A 243 11.69 -6.45 -16.14
CA ALA A 243 12.67 -5.57 -16.77
C ALA A 243 12.29 -4.09 -16.62
N LYS A 244 11.00 -3.74 -16.82
CA LYS A 244 10.47 -2.39 -16.56
C LYS A 244 10.65 -1.98 -15.10
N PHE A 245 10.35 -2.86 -14.15
CA PHE A 245 10.55 -2.62 -12.72
C PHE A 245 12.02 -2.31 -12.39
N LEU A 246 12.95 -3.13 -12.90
CA LEU A 246 14.38 -2.91 -12.71
C LEU A 246 14.84 -1.60 -13.36
N GLY A 247 14.35 -1.29 -14.56
CA GLY A 247 14.62 -0.02 -15.24
C GLY A 247 14.14 1.19 -14.43
N CYS A 248 12.95 1.13 -13.83
CA CYS A 248 12.44 2.19 -12.95
C CYS A 248 13.24 2.33 -11.64
N LEU A 249 13.78 1.23 -11.11
CA LEU A 249 14.67 1.27 -9.95
C LEU A 249 15.96 2.03 -10.27
N PHE A 250 16.60 1.73 -11.41
CA PHE A 250 17.77 2.48 -11.89
C PHE A 250 17.43 3.93 -12.24
N TYR A 251 16.25 4.20 -12.79
CA TYR A 251 15.82 5.58 -13.03
C TYR A 251 15.70 6.36 -11.72
N SER A 252 15.09 5.75 -10.69
CA SER A 252 14.97 6.39 -9.37
C SER A 252 16.34 6.65 -8.73
N TYR A 253 17.29 5.73 -8.93
CA TYR A 253 18.69 5.91 -8.55
C TYR A 253 19.32 7.14 -9.20
N PHE A 254 19.24 7.26 -10.54
CA PHE A 254 19.83 8.40 -11.25
C PHE A 254 19.19 9.74 -10.86
N ILE A 255 17.87 9.76 -10.60
CA ILE A 255 17.19 10.96 -10.11
C ILE A 255 17.74 11.38 -8.76
N LEU A 256 17.89 10.44 -7.82
CA LEU A 256 18.45 10.75 -6.51
C LEU A 256 19.88 11.27 -6.63
N GLU A 257 20.73 10.57 -7.37
CA GLU A 257 22.14 10.91 -7.56
C GLU A 257 22.34 12.27 -8.22
N ARG A 258 21.67 12.53 -9.35
CA ARG A 258 21.91 13.75 -10.15
C ARG A 258 21.11 14.95 -9.68
N LEU A 259 19.90 14.76 -9.14
CA LEU A 259 18.99 15.86 -8.81
C LEU A 259 18.89 16.12 -7.30
N CYS A 260 18.97 15.08 -6.45
CA CYS A 260 18.82 15.26 -5.01
C CYS A 260 20.17 15.50 -4.32
N ILE A 261 21.15 14.61 -4.49
CA ILE A 261 22.44 14.68 -3.77
C ILE A 261 23.10 16.07 -3.85
N PRO A 262 23.33 16.69 -5.04
CA PRO A 262 24.05 17.95 -5.12
C PRO A 262 23.29 19.13 -4.47
N VAL A 263 21.97 19.09 -4.41
CA VAL A 263 21.15 20.13 -3.77
C VAL A 263 21.29 20.03 -2.24
N PHE A 264 21.22 18.82 -1.69
CA PHE A 264 21.21 18.62 -0.24
C PHE A 264 22.60 18.64 0.40
N THR A 265 23.65 18.16 -0.29
CA THR A 265 25.03 18.23 0.24
C THR A 265 25.56 19.66 0.32
N ASN A 266 25.12 20.55 -0.56
CA ASN A 266 25.46 21.97 -0.49
C ASN A 266 24.66 22.71 0.58
N MET A 267 23.42 22.29 0.82
CA MET A 267 22.55 22.87 1.84
C MET A 267 23.02 22.56 3.26
N SER A 268 23.53 21.35 3.53
CA SER A 268 24.03 21.00 4.87
C SER A 268 25.21 21.87 5.32
N LYS A 269 25.91 22.52 4.38
CA LYS A 269 27.06 23.40 4.64
C LYS A 269 26.66 24.86 4.91
N GLN A 270 25.42 25.26 4.63
CA GLN A 270 24.96 26.64 4.79
C GLN A 270 24.09 26.80 6.05
N PRO A 271 24.17 27.95 6.75
CA PRO A 271 23.32 28.19 7.92
C PRO A 271 21.83 28.20 7.53
N PHE A 272 20.99 27.68 8.43
CA PHE A 272 19.55 27.57 8.20
C PHE A 272 18.93 28.96 7.92
N SER A 273 18.38 29.12 6.71
CA SER A 273 17.66 30.31 6.27
C SER A 273 16.37 29.91 5.59
N ILE A 274 15.27 30.62 5.90
CA ILE A 274 13.94 30.39 5.30
C ILE A 274 14.01 30.51 3.77
N LYS A 275 14.83 31.45 3.26
CA LYS A 275 15.04 31.62 1.82
C LYS A 275 15.62 30.36 1.19
N THR A 276 16.64 29.77 1.82
CA THR A 276 17.29 28.54 1.34
C THR A 276 16.33 27.36 1.41
N LEU A 277 15.54 27.23 2.48
CA LEU A 277 14.52 26.18 2.61
C LEU A 277 13.48 26.25 1.47
N VAL A 278 12.92 27.44 1.22
CA VAL A 278 11.91 27.61 0.17
C VAL A 278 12.47 27.30 -1.22
N LEU A 279 13.66 27.80 -1.55
CA LEU A 279 14.34 27.48 -2.82
C LEU A 279 14.58 25.97 -2.97
N SER A 280 14.93 25.30 -1.88
CA SER A 280 15.20 23.87 -1.88
C SER A 280 13.94 23.03 -2.06
N ILE A 281 12.82 23.44 -1.47
CA ILE A 281 11.51 22.81 -1.70
C ILE A 281 11.13 22.90 -3.17
N PHE A 282 11.30 24.07 -3.81
CA PHE A 282 11.02 24.22 -5.23
C PHE A 282 11.94 23.36 -6.10
N ASN A 283 13.24 23.32 -5.81
CA ASN A 283 14.19 22.48 -6.53
C ASN A 283 13.91 20.98 -6.33
N ALA A 284 13.40 20.57 -5.16
CA ALA A 284 13.04 19.20 -4.84
C ALA A 284 11.65 18.77 -5.38
N THR A 285 10.82 19.73 -5.79
CA THR A 285 9.45 19.47 -6.27
C THR A 285 9.44 18.63 -7.55
N LEU A 286 10.31 18.95 -8.52
CA LEU A 286 10.41 18.17 -9.77
C LEU A 286 10.94 16.75 -9.51
N PRO A 287 12.11 16.55 -8.84
CA PRO A 287 12.58 15.21 -8.50
C PRO A 287 11.56 14.40 -7.70
N GLY A 288 10.91 14.99 -6.70
CA GLY A 288 9.90 14.31 -5.89
C GLY A 288 8.69 13.86 -6.70
N THR A 289 8.24 14.68 -7.65
CA THR A 289 7.14 14.31 -8.57
C THR A 289 7.54 13.15 -9.47
N PHE A 290 8.74 13.17 -10.05
CA PHE A 290 9.25 12.06 -10.85
C PHE A 290 9.36 10.77 -10.04
N LEU A 291 9.90 10.85 -8.82
CA LEU A 291 9.98 9.70 -7.91
C LEU A 291 8.60 9.14 -7.55
N LEU A 292 7.60 9.99 -7.32
CA LEU A 292 6.22 9.55 -7.07
C LEU A 292 5.64 8.78 -8.27
N LEU A 293 5.74 9.35 -9.48
CA LEU A 293 5.20 8.74 -10.70
C LEU A 293 5.92 7.43 -11.04
N LEU A 294 7.25 7.40 -10.92
CA LEU A 294 8.06 6.19 -11.14
C LEU A 294 7.76 5.12 -10.10
N SER A 295 7.64 5.48 -8.83
CA SER A 295 7.30 4.52 -7.76
C SER A 295 5.90 3.93 -7.97
N PHE A 296 4.93 4.74 -8.40
CA PHE A 296 3.61 4.28 -8.78
C PHE A 296 3.66 3.26 -9.93
N PHE A 297 4.34 3.62 -11.03
CA PHE A 297 4.45 2.74 -12.20
C PHE A 297 5.25 1.46 -11.92
N ALA A 298 6.35 1.56 -11.18
CA ALA A 298 7.19 0.43 -10.82
C ALA A 298 6.43 -0.56 -9.92
N PHE A 299 5.87 -0.07 -8.81
CA PHE A 299 5.26 -0.94 -7.81
C PHE A 299 3.82 -1.33 -8.16
N LEU A 300 2.91 -0.36 -8.34
CA LEU A 300 1.48 -0.67 -8.49
C LEU A 300 1.16 -1.27 -9.86
N HIS A 301 1.91 -0.93 -10.89
CA HIS A 301 1.70 -1.46 -12.23
C HIS A 301 2.65 -2.63 -12.52
N CYS A 302 3.96 -2.41 -12.66
CA CYS A 302 4.87 -3.45 -13.14
C CYS A 302 5.00 -4.63 -12.16
N TRP A 303 5.28 -4.35 -10.89
CA TRP A 303 5.48 -5.38 -9.87
C TRP A 303 4.19 -6.17 -9.60
N LEU A 304 3.08 -5.50 -9.28
CA LEU A 304 1.82 -6.21 -9.01
C LEU A 304 1.31 -7.00 -10.23
N ASN A 305 1.45 -6.49 -11.46
CA ASN A 305 1.06 -7.25 -12.66
C ASN A 305 1.98 -8.44 -12.95
N ALA A 306 3.29 -8.32 -12.70
CA ALA A 306 4.21 -9.45 -12.82
C ALA A 306 3.82 -10.59 -11.87
N PHE A 307 3.52 -10.28 -10.61
CA PHE A 307 3.03 -11.26 -9.64
C PHE A 307 1.62 -11.77 -9.98
N ALA A 308 0.72 -10.91 -10.48
CA ALA A 308 -0.62 -11.31 -10.90
C ALA A 308 -0.57 -12.35 -12.03
N GLU A 309 0.21 -12.08 -13.07
CA GLU A 309 0.37 -12.99 -14.20
C GLU A 309 1.05 -14.31 -13.77
N MET A 310 2.13 -14.24 -12.98
CA MET A 310 2.85 -15.42 -12.49
C MET A 310 1.94 -16.34 -11.64
N LEU A 311 1.05 -15.76 -10.84
CA LEU A 311 0.10 -16.50 -10.01
C LEU A 311 -1.20 -16.87 -10.73
N ARG A 312 -1.38 -16.45 -11.99
CA ARG A 312 -2.65 -16.56 -12.74
C ARG A 312 -3.82 -15.86 -12.06
N PHE A 313 -3.57 -14.73 -11.40
CA PHE A 313 -4.61 -13.89 -10.82
C PHE A 313 -5.19 -12.93 -11.89
N ALA A 314 -6.51 -12.98 -12.09
CA ALA A 314 -7.15 -12.30 -13.21
C ALA A 314 -7.69 -10.89 -12.90
N ASP A 315 -7.93 -10.52 -11.64
CA ASP A 315 -8.42 -9.18 -11.29
C ASP A 315 -7.25 -8.20 -11.14
N ARG A 316 -6.89 -7.49 -12.22
CA ARG A 316 -5.71 -6.60 -12.25
C ARG A 316 -6.06 -5.14 -11.96
N THR A 317 -7.16 -4.89 -11.26
CA THR A 317 -7.60 -3.52 -10.92
C THR A 317 -6.95 -3.00 -9.63
N PHE A 318 -5.62 -2.82 -9.67
CA PHE A 318 -4.86 -2.32 -8.51
C PHE A 318 -4.99 -0.81 -8.27
N TYR A 319 -5.31 -0.07 -9.32
CA TYR A 319 -5.53 1.38 -9.34
C TYR A 319 -6.57 1.73 -10.41
N LYS A 320 -7.09 2.95 -10.34
CA LYS A 320 -7.97 3.55 -11.35
C LYS A 320 -7.35 4.84 -11.90
N ASP A 321 -8.12 5.63 -12.63
CA ASP A 321 -7.75 6.91 -13.24
C ASP A 321 -7.59 8.03 -12.20
N TRP A 322 -6.68 7.83 -11.25
CA TRP A 322 -6.45 8.76 -10.13
C TRP A 322 -5.98 10.14 -10.60
N TRP A 323 -5.31 10.24 -11.75
CA TRP A 323 -4.85 11.50 -12.36
C TRP A 323 -6.00 12.40 -12.85
N ASN A 324 -7.19 11.84 -13.06
CA ASN A 324 -8.40 12.59 -13.43
C ASN A 324 -9.24 13.01 -12.20
N SER A 325 -8.75 12.75 -10.98
CA SER A 325 -9.50 13.03 -9.76
C SER A 325 -9.67 14.54 -9.51
N THR A 326 -10.91 14.99 -9.37
CA THR A 326 -11.23 16.38 -8.99
C THR A 326 -11.32 16.59 -7.48
N SER A 327 -11.28 15.52 -6.68
CA SER A 327 -11.34 15.59 -5.22
C SER A 327 -10.29 14.66 -4.59
N PHE A 328 -9.72 15.09 -3.45
CA PHE A 328 -8.78 14.26 -2.68
C PHE A 328 -9.41 12.94 -2.21
N ALA A 329 -10.71 12.95 -1.91
CA ALA A 329 -11.45 11.73 -1.58
C ALA A 329 -11.46 10.72 -2.73
N THR A 330 -11.63 11.17 -3.97
CA THR A 330 -11.56 10.31 -5.16
C THR A 330 -10.14 9.84 -5.42
N TYR A 331 -9.15 10.72 -5.25
CA TYR A 331 -7.73 10.37 -5.36
C TYR A 331 -7.35 9.22 -4.41
N TYR A 332 -7.67 9.31 -3.11
CA TYR A 332 -7.35 8.26 -2.15
C TYR A 332 -8.06 6.91 -2.43
N ARG A 333 -9.25 6.94 -3.05
CA ARG A 333 -9.99 5.73 -3.45
C ARG A 333 -9.42 5.06 -4.70
N THR A 334 -8.73 5.81 -5.56
CA THR A 334 -8.34 5.38 -6.91
C THR A 334 -6.84 5.15 -7.06
N TRP A 335 -6.01 5.79 -6.23
CA TRP A 335 -4.55 5.67 -6.27
C TRP A 335 -4.06 4.24 -6.00
N ASN A 336 -4.42 3.66 -4.85
CA ASN A 336 -4.07 2.29 -4.46
C ASN A 336 -5.32 1.57 -3.96
N VAL A 337 -6.04 0.94 -4.89
CA VAL A 337 -7.30 0.25 -4.62
C VAL A 337 -7.08 -0.94 -3.68
N VAL A 338 -5.92 -1.59 -3.72
CA VAL A 338 -5.61 -2.77 -2.89
C VAL A 338 -5.61 -2.40 -1.40
N VAL A 339 -4.90 -1.34 -1.02
CA VAL A 339 -4.84 -0.86 0.36
C VAL A 339 -6.13 -0.14 0.75
N HIS A 340 -6.69 0.67 -0.16
CA HIS A 340 -7.96 1.34 0.07
C HIS A 340 -9.09 0.35 0.40
N ASP A 341 -9.22 -0.73 -0.37
CA ASP A 341 -10.28 -1.71 -0.14
C ASP A 341 -10.11 -2.41 1.22
N TRP A 342 -8.88 -2.74 1.61
CA TRP A 342 -8.61 -3.30 2.94
C TRP A 342 -9.03 -2.32 4.06
N LEU A 343 -8.61 -1.05 3.96
CA LEU A 343 -8.99 -0.01 4.91
C LEU A 343 -10.49 0.22 4.94
N TYR A 344 -11.17 0.16 3.80
CA TYR A 344 -12.60 0.36 3.72
C TYR A 344 -13.39 -0.80 4.34
N TYR A 345 -13.09 -2.05 3.95
CA TYR A 345 -13.86 -3.21 4.40
C TYR A 345 -13.55 -3.61 5.85
N TYR A 346 -12.31 -3.48 6.29
CA TYR A 346 -11.89 -3.98 7.61
C TYR A 346 -11.71 -2.89 8.66
N LEU A 347 -11.37 -1.66 8.28
CA LEU A 347 -11.20 -0.60 9.28
C LEU A 347 -12.42 0.31 9.32
N TYR A 348 -12.82 0.88 8.17
CA TYR A 348 -13.93 1.82 8.11
C TYR A 348 -15.27 1.18 8.49
N GLN A 349 -15.65 0.05 7.87
CA GLN A 349 -16.93 -0.61 8.16
C GLN A 349 -17.02 -1.09 9.61
N ASP A 350 -15.91 -1.58 10.17
CA ASP A 350 -15.85 -2.08 11.54
C ASP A 350 -15.93 -0.96 12.56
N LEU A 351 -15.15 0.11 12.37
CA LEU A 351 -15.22 1.30 13.22
C LEU A 351 -16.61 1.95 13.11
N PHE A 352 -17.18 2.01 11.91
CA PHE A 352 -18.53 2.52 11.72
C PHE A 352 -19.57 1.69 12.49
N TRP A 353 -19.42 0.36 12.51
CA TRP A 353 -20.27 -0.54 13.29
C TRP A 353 -20.06 -0.37 14.80
N LEU A 354 -18.81 -0.26 15.26
CA LEU A 354 -18.46 0.01 16.67
C LEU A 354 -19.06 1.33 17.16
N PHE A 355 -19.06 2.36 16.33
CA PHE A 355 -19.72 3.64 16.60
C PHE A 355 -21.25 3.62 16.42
N ARG A 356 -21.86 2.43 16.29
CA ARG A 356 -23.31 2.21 16.10
C ARG A 356 -23.89 3.01 14.93
N GLY A 357 -23.08 3.28 13.91
CA GLY A 357 -23.46 4.05 12.73
C GLY A 357 -23.74 5.54 12.97
N ARG A 358 -23.42 6.08 14.16
CA ARG A 358 -23.76 7.46 14.54
C ARG A 358 -22.84 8.53 13.96
N SER A 359 -21.57 8.21 13.68
CA SER A 359 -20.61 9.18 13.16
C SER A 359 -19.78 8.63 12.00
N ARG A 360 -20.20 8.97 10.77
CA ARG A 360 -19.43 8.68 9.54
C ARG A 360 -18.11 9.44 9.52
N VAL A 361 -18.12 10.66 10.07
CA VAL A 361 -16.95 11.54 10.15
C VAL A 361 -15.89 10.94 11.06
N ALA A 362 -16.26 10.49 12.26
CA ALA A 362 -15.31 9.88 13.19
C ALA A 362 -14.69 8.60 12.62
N ALA A 363 -15.49 7.74 11.98
CA ALA A 363 -14.99 6.54 11.31
C ALA A 363 -13.99 6.87 10.19
N MET A 364 -14.27 7.90 9.38
CA MET A 364 -13.36 8.29 8.31
C MET A 364 -12.07 8.92 8.82
N LEU A 365 -12.16 9.86 9.79
CA LEU A 365 -10.96 10.47 10.40
C LEU A 365 -10.08 9.42 11.09
N SER A 366 -10.69 8.43 11.76
CA SER A 366 -9.94 7.34 12.39
C SER A 366 -9.14 6.53 11.36
N VAL A 367 -9.71 6.25 10.19
CA VAL A 367 -9.02 5.55 9.09
C VAL A 367 -7.86 6.40 8.55
N PHE A 368 -8.07 7.70 8.36
CA PHE A 368 -7.00 8.61 7.90
C PHE A 368 -5.86 8.74 8.89
N ILE A 369 -6.17 8.93 10.19
CA ILE A 369 -5.16 9.00 11.26
C ILE A 369 -4.38 7.69 11.34
N THR A 370 -5.07 6.55 11.31
CA THR A 370 -4.42 5.23 11.31
C THR A 370 -3.49 5.07 10.12
N SER A 371 -3.94 5.47 8.92
CA SER A 371 -3.10 5.46 7.72
C SER A 371 -1.88 6.37 7.88
N ALA A 372 -2.06 7.60 8.36
CA ALA A 372 -0.97 8.56 8.57
C ALA A 372 0.09 8.05 9.56
N ILE A 373 -0.35 7.45 10.67
CA ILE A 373 0.56 6.82 11.67
C ILE A 373 1.37 5.70 11.02
N VAL A 374 0.75 4.85 10.21
CA VAL A 374 1.45 3.75 9.54
C VAL A 374 2.47 4.27 8.52
N HIS A 375 2.14 5.31 7.74
CA HIS A 375 3.10 5.91 6.80
C HIS A 375 4.29 6.54 7.54
N GLU A 376 4.03 7.26 8.62
CA GLU A 376 5.08 7.86 9.45
C GLU A 376 5.98 6.80 10.08
N TYR A 377 5.37 5.71 10.57
CA TYR A 377 6.08 4.59 11.15
C TYR A 377 7.02 3.90 10.15
N VAL A 378 6.56 3.69 8.91
CA VAL A 378 7.41 3.15 7.83
C VAL A 378 8.61 4.05 7.60
N ILE A 379 8.36 5.34 7.40
CA ILE A 379 9.40 6.30 7.03
C ILE A 379 10.40 6.47 8.18
N THR A 380 9.91 6.55 9.42
CA THR A 380 10.74 6.61 10.63
C THR A 380 11.68 5.42 10.74
N LEU A 381 11.20 4.20 10.51
CA LEU A 381 12.04 3.01 10.57
C LEU A 381 13.01 2.90 9.40
N CYS A 382 12.59 3.31 8.20
CA CYS A 382 13.42 3.21 7.01
C CYS A 382 14.59 4.19 7.06
N PHE A 383 14.36 5.43 7.51
CA PHE A 383 15.43 6.40 7.70
C PHE A 383 16.12 6.30 9.07
N GLY A 384 15.50 5.66 10.07
CA GLY A 384 16.09 5.46 11.39
C GLY A 384 16.00 6.69 12.32
N PHE A 385 15.18 7.67 11.98
CA PHE A 385 14.91 8.84 12.80
C PHE A 385 13.43 9.23 12.75
N PHE A 386 12.93 9.86 13.80
CA PHE A 386 11.54 10.29 13.87
C PHE A 386 11.41 11.74 13.40
N TYR A 387 10.73 11.96 12.27
CA TYR A 387 10.43 13.31 11.79
C TYR A 387 9.02 13.37 11.16
N PRO A 388 8.00 13.83 11.92
CA PRO A 388 6.58 13.65 11.62
C PRO A 388 6.02 14.56 10.50
N VAL A 389 6.80 14.79 9.45
CA VAL A 389 6.41 15.58 8.28
C VAL A 389 5.27 14.89 7.55
N MET A 390 5.35 13.57 7.34
CA MET A 390 4.32 12.82 6.64
C MET A 390 3.03 12.73 7.43
N PHE A 391 3.12 12.48 8.74
CA PHE A 391 1.95 12.57 9.60
C PHE A 391 1.28 13.95 9.50
N THR A 392 2.04 15.04 9.58
CA THR A 392 1.50 16.41 9.53
C THR A 392 0.88 16.71 8.18
N LEU A 393 1.53 16.34 7.07
CA LEU A 393 1.04 16.56 5.72
C LEU A 393 -0.18 15.71 5.41
N PHE A 394 -0.24 14.45 5.85
CA PHE A 394 -1.43 13.61 5.66
C PHE A 394 -2.59 13.96 6.61
N ALA A 395 -2.31 14.28 7.87
CA ALA A 395 -3.34 14.54 8.88
C ALA A 395 -3.93 15.95 8.77
N ILE A 396 -3.08 16.98 8.62
CA ILE A 396 -3.52 18.37 8.53
C ILE A 396 -3.96 18.68 7.11
N ILE A 397 -3.05 18.61 6.13
CA ILE A 397 -3.38 18.95 4.75
C ILE A 397 -4.31 17.88 4.18
N GLY A 398 -3.94 16.60 4.24
CA GLY A 398 -4.78 15.52 3.75
C GLY A 398 -6.13 15.44 4.48
N GLY A 399 -6.16 15.51 5.81
CA GLY A 399 -7.38 15.42 6.61
C GLY A 399 -8.29 16.64 6.48
N GLU A 400 -7.77 17.87 6.61
CA GLU A 400 -8.57 19.09 6.51
C GLU A 400 -8.97 19.41 5.08
N LEU A 401 -8.10 19.25 4.07
CA LEU A 401 -8.53 19.38 2.68
C LEU A 401 -9.53 18.27 2.37
N THR A 402 -9.26 17.02 2.74
CA THR A 402 -10.25 15.96 2.52
C THR A 402 -11.55 16.31 3.22
N PHE A 403 -11.57 16.90 4.42
CA PHE A 403 -12.78 17.26 5.17
C PHE A 403 -13.53 18.49 4.62
N ASN A 404 -12.81 19.56 4.27
CA ASN A 404 -13.34 20.79 3.68
C ASN A 404 -13.83 20.52 2.24
N PHE A 405 -13.16 19.62 1.51
CA PHE A 405 -13.59 19.14 0.19
C PHE A 405 -14.56 17.93 0.23
N LEU A 406 -14.66 17.20 1.36
CA LEU A 406 -15.36 15.90 1.49
C LEU A 406 -16.85 16.00 1.25
N LEU A 407 -17.43 17.12 1.65
CA LEU A 407 -18.88 17.28 1.68
C LEU A 407 -19.44 17.76 0.33
N ASN A 408 -18.57 17.96 -0.68
CA ASN A 408 -18.97 18.42 -2.01
C ASN A 408 -18.32 17.61 -3.15
N ASP A 409 -18.63 16.32 -3.22
CA ASP A 409 -18.38 15.44 -4.40
C ASP A 409 -19.10 15.91 -5.69
N LYS A 410 -19.85 17.02 -5.62
CA LYS A 410 -20.58 17.63 -6.74
C LYS A 410 -19.73 18.56 -7.61
N ARG A 411 -18.48 18.86 -7.21
CA ARG A 411 -17.61 19.77 -7.96
C ARG A 411 -16.90 19.04 -9.10
N LYS A 412 -17.39 19.26 -10.33
CA LYS A 412 -16.84 18.68 -11.56
C LYS A 412 -15.90 19.61 -12.34
N SER A 413 -15.64 20.82 -11.83
CA SER A 413 -14.81 21.80 -12.55
C SER A 413 -13.35 21.31 -12.69
N PRO A 414 -12.72 21.44 -13.87
CA PRO A 414 -11.33 21.02 -14.10
C PRO A 414 -10.32 21.79 -13.25
N ILE A 415 -10.68 22.97 -12.73
CA ILE A 415 -9.84 23.78 -11.83
C ILE A 415 -9.44 22.96 -10.58
N TRP A 416 -10.32 22.11 -10.09
CA TRP A 416 -10.03 21.29 -8.91
C TRP A 416 -8.98 20.21 -9.17
N ASN A 417 -8.88 19.71 -10.41
CA ASN A 417 -7.80 18.81 -10.79
C ASN A 417 -6.45 19.55 -10.77
N ILE A 418 -6.39 20.78 -11.28
CA ILE A 418 -5.18 21.63 -11.24
C ILE A 418 -4.73 21.90 -9.80
N ILE A 419 -5.67 22.25 -8.91
CA ILE A 419 -5.39 22.46 -7.48
C ILE A 419 -4.86 21.17 -6.84
N MET A 420 -5.47 20.03 -7.13
CA MET A 420 -5.03 18.72 -6.62
C MET A 420 -3.58 18.43 -7.03
N TRP A 421 -3.23 18.56 -8.31
CA TRP A 421 -1.86 18.38 -8.79
C TRP A 421 -0.88 19.37 -8.17
N THR A 422 -1.26 20.63 -8.03
CA THR A 422 -0.41 21.67 -7.41
C THR A 422 -0.08 21.29 -5.96
N CYS A 423 -1.09 20.88 -5.19
CA CYS A 423 -0.89 20.39 -3.82
C CYS A 423 -0.06 19.11 -3.77
N LEU A 424 -0.25 18.18 -4.71
CA LEU A 424 0.53 16.95 -4.81
C LEU A 424 2.01 17.26 -5.06
N PHE A 425 2.32 18.14 -6.01
CA PHE A 425 3.70 18.53 -6.35
C PHE A 425 4.39 19.22 -5.18
N ILE A 426 3.77 20.23 -4.59
CA ILE A 426 4.33 20.94 -3.43
C ILE A 426 4.51 19.97 -2.26
N GLY A 427 3.53 19.09 -2.02
CA GLY A 427 3.61 18.10 -0.96
C GLY A 427 4.77 17.12 -1.13
N GLN A 428 5.01 16.63 -2.35
CA GLN A 428 6.17 15.78 -2.65
C GLN A 428 7.49 16.53 -2.52
N GLY A 429 7.55 17.79 -2.96
CA GLY A 429 8.72 18.64 -2.79
C GLY A 429 9.09 18.86 -1.32
N ILE A 430 8.08 19.13 -0.47
CA ILE A 430 8.27 19.27 0.98
C ILE A 430 8.79 17.96 1.59
N GLN A 431 8.20 16.82 1.24
CA GLN A 431 8.61 15.50 1.76
C GLN A 431 10.06 15.20 1.42
N VAL A 432 10.41 15.24 0.13
CA VAL A 432 11.78 14.93 -0.32
C VAL A 432 12.78 15.91 0.29
N CYS A 433 12.46 17.21 0.31
CA CYS A 433 13.36 18.21 0.87
C CYS A 433 13.64 17.98 2.35
N LEU A 434 12.59 17.85 3.16
CA LEU A 434 12.70 17.75 4.61
C LEU A 434 13.34 16.43 5.06
N TYR A 435 12.99 15.30 4.44
CA TYR A 435 13.62 14.02 4.78
C TYR A 435 15.07 13.94 4.33
N CYS A 436 15.41 14.43 3.13
CA CYS A 436 16.81 14.44 2.69
C CYS A 436 17.65 15.37 3.56
N GLN A 437 17.14 16.56 3.90
CA GLN A 437 17.85 17.50 4.76
C GLN A 437 18.14 16.90 6.14
N GLU A 438 17.16 16.25 6.76
CA GLU A 438 17.35 15.58 8.06
C GLU A 438 18.34 14.42 7.95
N TRP A 439 18.25 13.61 6.89
CA TRP A 439 19.19 12.50 6.64
C TRP A 439 20.63 13.01 6.53
N TYR A 440 20.89 14.03 5.72
CA TYR A 440 22.23 14.60 5.60
C TYR A 440 22.68 15.30 6.89
N ALA A 441 21.79 15.99 7.61
CA ALA A 441 22.14 16.61 8.89
C ALA A 441 22.62 15.59 9.93
N GLN A 442 22.02 14.40 9.96
CA GLN A 442 22.43 13.33 10.87
C GLN A 442 23.78 12.70 10.51
N ILE A 443 24.11 12.64 9.22
CA ILE A 443 25.43 12.19 8.76
C ILE A 443 26.53 13.18 9.19
N HIS A 444 26.25 14.49 9.07
CA HIS A 444 27.22 15.53 9.41
C HIS A 444 27.37 15.75 10.93
N CYS A 445 26.28 15.63 11.69
CA CYS A 445 26.23 15.82 13.14
C CYS A 445 25.74 14.54 13.85
N PRO A 446 26.57 13.49 14.00
CA PRO A 446 26.16 12.26 14.68
C PRO A 446 25.87 12.50 16.17
N LEU A 447 24.89 11.77 16.72
CA LEU A 447 24.57 11.79 18.15
C LEU A 447 25.65 11.07 18.96
N GLU A 448 26.38 11.79 19.81
CA GLU A 448 27.33 11.19 20.78
C GLU A 448 26.61 10.36 21.87
N GLN A 449 25.38 10.73 22.23
CA GLN A 449 24.52 9.96 23.15
C GLN A 449 23.10 9.81 22.61
N LYS A 450 22.59 8.56 22.56
CA LYS A 450 21.22 8.23 22.15
C LYS A 450 20.21 8.52 23.27
N THR A 451 19.96 9.79 23.56
CA THR A 451 18.85 10.18 24.44
C THR A 451 17.52 10.14 23.67
N PHE A 452 16.41 9.84 24.35
CA PHE A 452 15.07 9.83 23.73
C PHE A 452 14.75 11.17 23.03
N TRP A 453 15.06 12.28 23.70
CA TRP A 453 14.87 13.62 23.14
C TRP A 453 15.79 13.89 21.94
N GLY A 454 17.00 13.34 21.92
CA GLY A 454 17.89 13.42 20.77
C GLY A 454 17.41 12.65 19.53
N LEU A 455 16.56 11.63 19.71
CA LEU A 455 15.95 10.86 18.62
C LEU A 455 14.65 11.48 18.07
N VAL A 456 13.96 12.26 18.89
CA VAL A 456 12.67 12.90 18.55
C VAL A 456 12.85 14.33 18.04
N THR A 457 13.95 14.99 18.40
CA THR A 457 14.22 16.36 17.95
C THR A 457 14.96 16.37 16.61
N PRO A 458 14.41 17.02 15.57
CA PRO A 458 15.07 17.06 14.26
C PRO A 458 16.38 17.84 14.32
N ARG A 459 17.42 17.30 13.69
CA ARG A 459 18.76 17.87 13.67
C ARG A 459 18.93 18.95 12.61
N SER A 460 18.09 18.95 11.57
CA SER A 460 18.14 19.92 10.47
C SER A 460 18.01 21.38 10.92
N TRP A 461 17.50 21.62 12.13
CA TRP A 461 17.29 22.96 12.72
C TRP A 461 18.34 23.34 13.75
N SER A 462 19.09 22.37 14.28
CA SER A 462 20.00 22.54 15.43
C SER A 462 21.48 22.30 15.12
N CYS A 463 21.79 21.52 14.08
CA CYS A 463 23.16 21.33 13.59
C CYS A 463 23.63 22.66 12.98
N ARG A 464 24.47 23.39 13.74
CA ARG A 464 25.23 24.55 13.26
C ARG A 464 26.66 24.06 13.04
N SER A 465 27.18 24.27 11.83
CA SER A 465 28.60 24.12 11.50
C SER A 465 29.47 24.96 12.42
#